data_AF-A0A0P0WY55-F1
#
_entry.id   AF-A0A0P0WY55-F1
#
_cell.length_a   1.000
_cell.length_b   1.000
_cell.length_c   1.000
_cell.angle_alpha   90.00
_cell.angle_beta   90.00
_cell.angle_gamma   90.00
#
_symmetry.space_group_name_H-M   'P 1'
#
loop_
_entity.id
_entity.type
_entity.pdbx_description
1 polymer ?
#
loop_
_entity_poly.entity_id
_entity_poly.type
_entity_poly.pdbx_seq_one_letter_code
_entity_poly.pdbx_strand_id
1 'polypeptide(L)'
;IGLKGEKLGVHSVSGSSSVEWGGAAGKQPVTWHRAYFNAPAGGAPVALDLGSMGKGQAWVNGHLIGRYWSYKASGNCGGCSYAGTYSEKKCQANCGDASQRWYHVPRSWLNPSGNLVVLLEEFGGDLSGVTLMTRTT
;
A
#
# COMPACT_ATOMS: atom_id res chain seq x y z
N ILE A 1 -24.16 -2.14 5.11
CA ILE A 1 -23.24 -1.04 5.47
C ILE A 1 -21.87 -1.40 4.90
N GLY A 2 -21.11 -0.43 4.37
CA GLY A 2 -19.89 -0.68 3.59
C GLY A 2 -20.07 -0.40 2.08
N LEU A 3 -19.01 -0.61 1.30
CA LEU A 3 -18.99 -0.39 -0.14
C LEU A 3 -19.55 -1.59 -0.91
N LYS A 4 -20.11 -1.36 -2.10
CA LYS A 4 -20.62 -2.43 -2.96
C LYS A 4 -19.52 -3.47 -3.29
N GLY A 5 -18.30 -3.02 -3.55
CA GLY A 5 -17.16 -3.91 -3.83
C GLY A 5 -16.74 -4.78 -2.62
N GLU A 6 -16.93 -4.29 -1.39
CA GLU A 6 -16.71 -5.08 -0.18
C GLU A 6 -17.76 -6.19 -0.06
N LYS A 7 -19.05 -5.86 -0.27
CA LYS A 7 -20.14 -6.84 -0.27
C LYS A 7 -19.94 -7.94 -1.33
N LEU A 8 -19.38 -7.58 -2.49
CA LEU A 8 -19.07 -8.51 -3.57
C LEU A 8 -17.76 -9.29 -3.36
N GLY A 9 -16.97 -8.95 -2.33
CA GLY A 9 -15.71 -9.64 -2.06
C GLY A 9 -14.65 -9.42 -3.14
N VAL A 10 -14.65 -8.26 -3.82
CA VAL A 10 -13.77 -7.95 -4.98
C VAL A 10 -12.27 -8.06 -4.65
N HIS A 11 -11.92 -7.90 -3.36
CA HIS A 11 -10.56 -8.07 -2.86
C HIS A 11 -10.07 -9.53 -2.84
N SER A 12 -10.99 -10.49 -2.86
CA SER A 12 -10.66 -11.92 -2.84
C SER A 12 -10.35 -12.45 -4.25
N VAL A 13 -9.61 -13.55 -4.32
CA VAL A 13 -9.24 -14.20 -5.60
C VAL A 13 -10.49 -14.63 -6.37
N SER A 14 -11.47 -15.24 -5.69
CA SER A 14 -12.73 -15.67 -6.32
C SER A 14 -13.65 -14.50 -6.66
N GLY A 15 -13.86 -13.58 -5.71
CA GLY A 15 -14.75 -12.42 -5.88
C GLY A 15 -14.24 -11.38 -6.89
N SER A 16 -12.93 -11.34 -7.17
CA SER A 16 -12.39 -10.48 -8.24
C SER A 16 -12.97 -10.83 -9.62
N SER A 17 -13.49 -12.05 -9.82
CA SER A 17 -14.09 -12.46 -11.09
C SER A 17 -15.59 -12.13 -11.20
N SER A 18 -16.21 -11.61 -10.13
CA SER A 18 -17.66 -11.34 -10.10
C SER A 18 -18.05 -9.95 -10.61
N VAL A 19 -17.10 -9.18 -11.13
CA VAL A 19 -17.31 -7.83 -11.65
C VAL A 19 -16.59 -7.65 -12.98
N GLU A 20 -17.13 -6.77 -13.81
CA GLU A 20 -16.47 -6.37 -15.05
C GLU A 20 -15.39 -5.33 -14.74
N TRP A 21 -14.15 -5.62 -15.16
CA TRP A 21 -13.03 -4.70 -15.00
C TRP A 21 -12.82 -3.89 -16.26
N GLY A 22 -12.76 -2.57 -16.12
CA GLY A 22 -12.38 -1.67 -17.19
C GLY A 22 -10.87 -1.52 -17.33
N GLY A 23 -10.46 -0.68 -18.28
CA GLY A 23 -9.08 -0.21 -18.37
C GLY A 23 -8.66 0.60 -17.15
N ALA A 24 -7.37 0.97 -17.09
CA ALA A 24 -6.85 1.81 -16.02
C ALA A 24 -7.65 3.13 -15.96
N ALA A 25 -8.38 3.34 -14.87
CA ALA A 25 -9.04 4.59 -14.59
C ALA A 25 -7.98 5.64 -14.21
N GLY A 26 -8.23 6.91 -14.57
CA GLY A 26 -7.46 8.04 -14.06
C GLY A 26 -7.67 8.24 -12.56
N LYS A 27 -7.39 9.45 -12.06
CA LYS A 27 -7.53 9.83 -10.65
C LYS A 27 -9.01 9.96 -10.23
N GLN A 28 -9.71 8.84 -10.14
CA GLN A 28 -11.12 8.76 -9.78
C GLN A 28 -11.26 8.29 -8.32
N PRO A 29 -12.09 8.96 -7.50
CA PRO A 29 -12.35 8.52 -6.14
C PRO A 29 -13.21 7.25 -6.11
N VAL A 30 -13.09 6.50 -5.02
CA VAL A 30 -13.82 5.23 -4.77
C VAL A 30 -13.67 4.24 -5.94
N THR A 31 -12.43 4.00 -6.34
CA THR A 31 -12.09 3.10 -7.44
C THR A 31 -11.45 1.82 -6.92
N TRP A 32 -11.83 0.69 -7.51
CA TRP A 32 -11.16 -0.59 -7.28
C TRP A 32 -10.17 -0.84 -8.41
N HIS A 33 -8.94 -1.16 -8.05
CA HIS A 33 -7.88 -1.51 -8.99
C HIS A 33 -7.40 -2.92 -8.69
N ARG A 34 -6.99 -3.63 -9.74
CA ARG A 34 -6.31 -4.92 -9.58
C ARG A 34 -5.15 -5.05 -10.56
N ALA A 35 -4.18 -5.85 -10.17
CA ALA A 35 -3.11 -6.30 -11.05
C ALA A 35 -2.63 -7.69 -10.63
N TYR A 36 -1.89 -8.34 -11.53
CA TYR A 36 -1.19 -9.59 -11.23
C TYR A 36 0.31 -9.36 -11.29
N PHE A 37 1.06 -9.99 -10.39
CA PHE A 37 2.51 -9.87 -10.33
C PHE A 37 3.20 -11.18 -9.92
N ASN A 38 4.47 -11.29 -10.29
CA ASN A 38 5.35 -12.38 -9.84
C ASN A 38 6.10 -11.95 -8.58
N ALA A 39 6.33 -12.89 -7.66
CA ALA A 39 7.08 -12.57 -6.45
C ALA A 39 8.51 -12.15 -6.82
N PRO A 40 9.06 -11.09 -6.19
CA PRO A 40 10.47 -10.74 -6.37
C PRO A 40 11.38 -11.91 -5.99
N ALA A 41 12.53 -12.05 -6.63
CA ALA A 41 13.50 -13.09 -6.26
C ALA A 41 14.07 -12.88 -4.84
N GLY A 42 14.74 -13.92 -4.32
CA GLY A 42 15.47 -13.88 -3.06
C GLY A 42 14.61 -13.85 -1.80
N GLY A 43 15.26 -13.62 -0.64
CA GLY A 43 14.63 -13.65 0.69
C GLY A 43 14.35 -12.27 1.31
N ALA A 44 14.70 -11.17 0.63
CA ALA A 44 14.54 -9.82 1.17
C ALA A 44 13.07 -9.48 1.46
N PRO A 45 12.74 -8.74 2.54
CA PRO A 45 11.37 -8.31 2.81
C PRO A 45 10.77 -7.52 1.64
N VAL A 46 9.46 -7.66 1.43
CA VAL A 46 8.72 -7.03 0.33
C VAL A 46 7.79 -5.95 0.87
N ALA A 47 7.59 -4.90 0.08
CA ALA A 47 6.57 -3.89 0.32
C ALA A 47 5.98 -3.38 -1.00
N LEU A 48 4.76 -2.85 -0.95
CA LEU A 48 4.20 -2.01 -2.00
C LEU A 48 4.60 -0.55 -1.74
N ASP A 49 5.16 0.12 -2.73
CA ASP A 49 5.25 1.58 -2.74
C ASP A 49 3.89 2.14 -3.21
N LEU A 50 3.18 2.78 -2.27
CA LEU A 50 1.90 3.43 -2.53
C LEU A 50 2.02 4.97 -2.39
N GLY A 51 3.23 5.52 -2.54
CA GLY A 51 3.48 6.96 -2.41
C GLY A 51 2.78 7.83 -3.45
N SER A 52 2.42 7.26 -4.60
CA SER A 52 1.63 7.93 -5.64
C SER A 52 0.11 7.83 -5.42
N MET A 53 -0.32 7.05 -4.43
CA MET A 53 -1.73 6.79 -4.14
C MET A 53 -2.29 7.80 -3.12
N GLY A 54 -3.61 7.83 -2.97
CA GLY A 54 -4.33 8.71 -2.07
C GLY A 54 -4.59 8.06 -0.71
N LYS A 55 -5.76 7.48 -0.55
CA LYS A 55 -6.16 6.80 0.70
C LYS A 55 -6.94 5.55 0.35
N GLY A 56 -6.74 4.48 1.12
CA GLY A 56 -7.64 3.36 1.04
C GLY A 56 -7.09 2.09 1.66
N GLN A 57 -7.36 0.96 1.03
CA GLN A 57 -7.01 -0.37 1.53
C GLN A 57 -6.34 -1.19 0.43
N ALA A 58 -5.40 -2.05 0.83
CA ALA A 58 -4.66 -2.91 -0.07
C ALA A 58 -4.74 -4.38 0.36
N TRP A 59 -4.91 -5.26 -0.61
CA TRP A 59 -4.93 -6.70 -0.42
C TRP A 59 -3.95 -7.39 -1.36
N VAL A 60 -3.34 -8.47 -0.89
CA VAL A 60 -2.53 -9.38 -1.68
C VAL A 60 -3.07 -10.79 -1.50
N ASN A 61 -3.46 -11.45 -2.59
CA ASN A 61 -4.08 -12.78 -2.58
C ASN A 61 -5.28 -12.89 -1.61
N GLY A 62 -6.07 -11.82 -1.48
CA GLY A 62 -7.20 -11.75 -0.56
C GLY A 62 -6.84 -11.38 0.90
N HIS A 63 -5.56 -11.33 1.26
CA HIS A 63 -5.12 -10.90 2.59
C HIS A 63 -5.00 -9.39 2.66
N LEU A 64 -5.67 -8.75 3.62
CA LEU A 64 -5.53 -7.32 3.87
C LEU A 64 -4.13 -7.02 4.40
N ILE A 65 -3.33 -6.28 3.62
CA ILE A 65 -1.99 -5.83 4.05
C ILE A 65 -2.03 -4.51 4.82
N GLY A 66 -3.16 -3.79 4.76
CA GLY A 66 -3.42 -2.63 5.60
C GLY A 66 -4.19 -1.50 4.91
N ARG A 67 -4.37 -0.42 5.68
CA ARG A 67 -4.88 0.86 5.19
C ARG A 67 -3.70 1.74 4.78
N TYR A 68 -3.78 2.35 3.61
CA TYR A 68 -2.80 3.34 3.16
C TYR A 68 -3.37 4.75 3.17
N TRP A 69 -2.52 5.73 3.39
CA TRP A 69 -2.91 7.13 3.41
C TRP A 69 -1.72 8.05 3.09
N SER A 70 -1.90 8.91 2.08
CA SER A 70 -0.95 9.94 1.65
C SER A 70 -0.81 11.13 2.60
N TYR A 71 -1.32 11.01 3.82
CA TYR A 71 -1.16 12.02 4.87
C TYR A 71 0.33 12.28 5.11
N LYS A 72 0.76 13.54 5.02
CA LYS A 72 2.16 13.92 5.21
C LYS A 72 2.53 14.02 6.69
N ALA A 73 3.68 13.45 7.05
CA ALA A 73 4.21 13.57 8.40
C ALA A 73 4.57 15.02 8.71
N SER A 74 4.21 15.46 9.91
CA SER A 74 4.54 16.78 10.46
C SER A 74 5.15 16.63 11.85
N GLY A 75 6.01 17.58 12.24
CA GLY A 75 6.76 17.50 13.48
C GLY A 75 8.03 18.35 13.43
N ASN A 76 8.94 18.11 14.38
CA ASN A 76 10.26 18.75 14.41
C ASN A 76 11.33 17.72 14.03
N CYS A 77 11.57 17.55 12.74
CA CYS A 77 12.53 16.56 12.21
C CYS A 77 13.93 17.14 12.02
N GLY A 78 14.54 17.60 13.12
CA GLY A 78 15.93 18.06 13.14
C GLY A 78 16.94 16.94 13.40
N GLY A 79 18.24 17.26 13.31
CA GLY A 79 19.28 16.38 13.80
C GLY A 79 19.15 16.18 15.32
N CYS A 80 19.41 14.96 15.79
CA CYS A 80 19.33 14.65 17.22
C CYS A 80 20.59 13.92 17.71
N SER A 81 20.84 13.99 19.02
CA SER A 81 21.92 13.28 19.69
C SER A 81 21.36 12.22 20.65
N TYR A 82 22.09 11.11 20.79
CA TYR A 82 21.75 10.05 21.74
C TYR A 82 21.86 10.53 23.20
N ALA A 83 22.72 11.52 23.48
CA ALA A 83 22.96 12.03 24.82
C ALA A 83 21.78 12.84 25.38
N GLY A 84 21.59 12.79 26.70
CA GLY A 84 20.54 13.50 27.42
C GLY A 84 19.15 12.83 27.38
N THR A 85 18.22 13.31 28.19
CA THR A 85 16.87 12.74 28.32
C THR A 85 16.15 12.64 26.98
N TYR A 86 15.45 11.53 26.76
CA TYR A 86 14.66 11.28 25.55
C TYR A 86 13.23 11.78 25.71
N SER A 87 12.63 12.22 24.59
CA SER A 87 11.18 12.35 24.42
C SER A 87 10.81 11.86 23.03
N GLU A 88 9.54 11.51 22.83
CA GLU A 88 8.99 11.02 21.58
C GLU A 88 9.13 12.01 20.41
N LYS A 89 9.41 13.28 20.71
CA LYS A 89 9.62 14.36 19.74
C LYS A 89 11.10 14.65 19.44
N LYS A 90 12.03 14.04 20.18
CA LYS A 90 13.47 14.39 20.12
C LYS A 90 14.14 14.02 18.79
N CYS A 91 13.76 12.87 18.22
CA CYS A 91 14.41 12.28 17.05
C CYS A 91 13.37 11.90 15.99
N GLN A 92 12.45 12.80 15.67
CA GLN A 92 11.48 12.58 14.60
C GLN A 92 12.17 12.65 13.23
N ALA A 93 11.65 11.90 12.26
CA ALA A 93 12.18 11.85 10.90
C ALA A 93 11.04 11.88 9.87
N ASN A 94 11.40 12.08 8.60
CA ASN A 94 10.49 12.03 7.44
C ASN A 94 9.39 13.11 7.41
N CYS A 95 9.60 14.25 8.08
CA CYS A 95 8.68 15.39 7.97
C CYS A 95 8.58 15.85 6.51
N GLY A 96 7.36 16.12 6.04
CA GLY A 96 7.09 16.54 4.66
C GLY A 96 6.84 15.39 3.67
N ASP A 97 7.28 14.18 4.01
CA ASP A 97 6.99 12.95 3.27
C ASP A 97 5.65 12.34 3.71
N ALA A 98 5.16 11.36 2.93
CA ALA A 98 4.03 10.54 3.35
C ALA A 98 4.37 9.83 4.68
N SER A 99 3.47 9.94 5.66
CA SER A 99 3.60 9.32 6.98
C SER A 99 3.88 7.81 6.90
N GLN A 100 3.36 7.15 5.86
CA GLN A 100 3.79 5.83 5.44
C GLN A 100 3.69 5.70 3.91
N ARG A 101 4.83 5.46 3.26
CA ARG A 101 4.93 5.23 1.81
C ARG A 101 4.91 3.75 1.44
N TRP A 102 5.63 2.93 2.22
CA TRP A 102 5.81 1.51 1.94
C TRP A 102 4.93 0.65 2.85
N TYR A 103 4.17 -0.26 2.24
CA TYR A 103 3.22 -1.14 2.92
C TYR A 103 3.70 -2.57 2.82
N HIS A 104 4.03 -3.17 3.97
CA HIS A 104 4.68 -4.47 4.04
C HIS A 104 3.80 -5.59 3.45
N VAL A 105 4.41 -6.45 2.63
CA VAL A 105 3.79 -7.66 2.10
C VAL A 105 4.57 -8.87 2.65
N PRO A 106 3.97 -9.69 3.53
CA PRO A 106 4.61 -10.89 4.02
C PRO A 106 4.96 -11.84 2.88
N ARG A 107 6.21 -12.30 2.83
CA ARG A 107 6.70 -13.25 1.82
C ARG A 107 5.86 -14.54 1.79
N SER A 108 5.42 -15.00 2.96
CA SER A 108 4.59 -16.19 3.12
C SER A 108 3.19 -16.07 2.50
N TRP A 109 2.76 -14.87 2.13
CA TRP A 109 1.48 -14.64 1.43
C TRP A 109 1.63 -14.66 -0.09
N LEU A 110 2.86 -14.79 -0.59
CA LEU A 110 3.16 -14.78 -2.02
C LEU A 110 3.36 -16.19 -2.58
N ASN A 111 2.73 -16.44 -3.72
CA ASN A 111 3.08 -17.52 -4.63
C ASN A 111 4.26 -17.08 -5.53
N PRO A 112 4.98 -18.01 -6.18
CA PRO A 112 6.05 -17.66 -7.12
C PRO A 112 5.59 -16.72 -8.24
N SER A 113 4.38 -16.94 -8.77
CA SER A 113 3.78 -16.16 -9.86
C SER A 113 2.27 -16.00 -9.68
N GLY A 114 1.66 -15.08 -10.41
CA GLY A 114 0.20 -14.93 -10.46
C GLY A 114 -0.42 -14.41 -9.17
N ASN A 115 0.32 -13.64 -8.38
CA ASN A 115 -0.21 -13.01 -7.18
C ASN A 115 -1.17 -11.89 -7.55
N LEU A 116 -2.35 -11.89 -6.96
CA LEU A 116 -3.34 -10.84 -7.13
C LEU A 116 -3.05 -9.71 -6.13
N VAL A 117 -2.90 -8.47 -6.61
CA VAL A 117 -3.04 -7.28 -5.77
C VAL A 117 -4.37 -6.61 -6.08
N VAL A 118 -5.09 -6.21 -5.04
CA VAL A 118 -6.29 -5.37 -5.16
C VAL A 118 -6.12 -4.13 -4.29
N LEU A 119 -6.43 -2.97 -4.86
CA LEU A 119 -6.45 -1.69 -4.15
C LEU A 119 -7.85 -1.11 -4.20
N LEU A 120 -8.37 -0.69 -3.06
CA LEU A 120 -9.47 0.26 -2.97
C LEU A 120 -8.84 1.65 -2.82
N GLU A 121 -9.07 2.55 -3.76
CA GLU A 121 -8.62 3.95 -3.74
C GLU A 121 -9.81 4.88 -3.50
N GLU A 122 -9.81 5.56 -2.35
CA GLU A 122 -10.90 6.41 -1.92
C GLU A 122 -10.81 7.84 -2.49
N PHE A 123 -9.60 8.37 -2.75
CA PHE A 123 -9.39 9.78 -3.09
C PHE A 123 -9.04 10.01 -4.56
N GLY A 124 -8.33 9.06 -5.20
CA GLY A 124 -7.93 9.14 -6.61
C GLY A 124 -6.42 9.30 -6.78
N GLY A 125 -5.69 8.21 -6.58
CA GLY A 125 -4.24 8.10 -6.73
C GLY A 125 -3.77 7.91 -8.16
N ASP A 126 -2.45 7.96 -8.37
CA ASP A 126 -1.81 7.65 -9.65
C ASP A 126 -1.24 6.22 -9.63
N LEU A 127 -1.86 5.34 -10.41
CA LEU A 127 -1.46 3.93 -10.51
C LEU A 127 -0.06 3.73 -11.09
N SER A 128 0.45 4.67 -11.90
CA SER A 128 1.74 4.51 -12.58
C SER A 128 2.93 4.47 -11.62
N GLY A 129 2.76 5.03 -10.41
CA GLY A 129 3.78 5.01 -9.36
C GLY A 129 3.70 3.80 -8.42
N VAL A 130 2.70 2.92 -8.57
CA VAL A 130 2.55 1.75 -7.72
C VAL A 130 3.55 0.68 -8.13
N THR A 131 4.47 0.35 -7.23
CA THR A 131 5.55 -0.61 -7.51
C THR A 131 5.80 -1.55 -6.34
N LEU A 132 6.36 -2.73 -6.65
CA LEU A 132 6.87 -3.66 -5.66
C LEU A 132 8.33 -3.35 -5.35
N MET A 133 8.62 -3.25 -4.06
CA MET A 133 9.95 -2.95 -3.53
C MET A 133 10.46 -4.12 -2.70
N THR A 134 11.77 -4.34 -2.75
CA THR A 134 12.47 -5.21 -1.80
C THR A 134 13.34 -4.35 -0.89
N ARG A 135 13.38 -4.68 0.40
CA ARG A 135 14.22 -3.95 1.37
C ARG A 135 15.57 -4.66 1.50
N THR A 136 16.62 -4.02 1.05
CA THR A 136 18.01 -4.40 1.33
C THR A 136 18.52 -3.65 2.56
N THR A 137 19.43 -4.27 3.29
CA THR A 137 20.18 -3.67 4.41
C THR A 137 21.53 -3.20 3.92
#